data_AF-A0A818YMA4-F1
#
_entry.id   AF-A0A818YMA4-F1
#
_cell.length_a   1.000
_cell.length_b   1.000
_cell.length_c   1.000
_cell.angle_alpha   90.00
_cell.angle_beta   90.00
_cell.angle_gamma   90.00
#
_symmetry.space_group_name_H-M   'P 1'
#
loop_
_entity.id
_entity.type
_entity.pdbx_description
1 polymer ?
#
loop_
_entity_poly.entity_id
_entity_poly.type
_entity_poly.pdbx_seq_one_letter_code
_entity_poly.pdbx_strand_id
1 'polypeptide(L)'
;MMKIRIIRCFSTRVIVDKWFNALQSPTHNEQQSKLAQCIEYTLQQDPTIHYNLIKDIIHRWTIEQPKTNALWTNQINNNESQKLTFNDINIQSSHFANILTGNEFNLTPGKSVLVYLPYSSKERILIELACLQSDLVFCSYDLKYLSENDIRQQIRTLAVDCIITNVDHLDMIMHCTYNSLRPLKKGLINHGSISKPLPIGWHSLMHNINNNDLRIGSIQSPKGCLRHLTNDRPIDQYSQSRFAIMQLLTAYWLNMNKSPSLIWIKNTHNKISLAPWLLGSTIFHKETDNIETIFKTFENYPIDTFCASQSNYQLLDKQQQLQNNIQLKQLFSVEPIIDPIIKTRWHSLTNLHIQDDFPDSNNKSDTKSYLTSFKYKQLENTHETNQHRT
;
A
#
# COMPACT_ATOMS: atom_id res chain seq x y z
N MET A 1 6.98 4.19 -47.87
CA MET A 1 6.89 2.95 -47.07
C MET A 1 7.08 3.30 -45.60
N MET A 2 5.96 3.56 -44.90
CA MET A 2 5.95 3.95 -43.50
C MET A 2 5.97 2.65 -42.66
N LYS A 3 7.09 2.37 -41.96
CA LYS A 3 7.17 1.24 -41.04
C LYS A 3 6.20 1.47 -39.89
N ILE A 4 5.04 0.84 -39.95
CA ILE A 4 4.15 0.66 -38.80
C ILE A 4 4.95 -0.11 -37.75
N ARG A 5 5.53 0.60 -36.78
CA ARG A 5 6.00 -0.01 -35.54
C ARG A 5 4.75 -0.51 -34.84
N ILE A 6 4.49 -1.81 -34.97
CA ILE A 6 3.57 -2.53 -34.09
C ILE A 6 4.17 -2.37 -32.69
N ILE A 7 3.65 -1.41 -31.93
CA ILE A 7 3.86 -1.33 -30.49
C ILE A 7 3.20 -2.60 -29.96
N ARG A 8 3.99 -3.65 -29.73
CA ARG A 8 3.54 -4.80 -28.94
C ARG A 8 3.21 -4.23 -27.56
N CYS A 9 1.93 -4.04 -27.27
CA CYS A 9 1.47 -3.81 -25.91
C CYS A 9 1.82 -5.06 -25.11
N PHE A 10 2.98 -5.06 -24.46
CA PHE A 10 3.35 -6.09 -23.51
C PHE A 10 2.45 -5.89 -22.28
N SER A 11 1.55 -6.85 -22.04
CA SER A 11 0.69 -6.82 -20.87
C SER A 11 1.55 -6.98 -19.62
N THR A 12 1.44 -6.03 -18.69
CA THR A 12 2.03 -6.08 -17.35
C THR A 12 1.64 -7.35 -16.57
N ARG A 13 0.57 -8.03 -16.99
CA ARG A 13 0.23 -9.39 -16.58
C ARG A 13 1.40 -10.38 -16.75
N VAL A 14 2.17 -10.30 -17.84
CA VAL A 14 3.33 -11.18 -18.06
C VAL A 14 4.43 -10.91 -17.03
N ILE A 15 4.60 -9.65 -16.60
CA ILE A 15 5.55 -9.28 -15.55
C ILE A 15 5.08 -9.86 -14.22
N VAL A 16 3.82 -9.63 -13.88
CA VAL A 16 3.21 -10.15 -12.65
C VAL A 16 3.27 -11.68 -12.61
N ASP A 17 2.98 -12.37 -13.72
CA ASP A 17 3.06 -13.83 -13.78
C ASP A 17 4.47 -14.35 -13.52
N LYS A 18 5.50 -13.69 -14.07
CA LYS A 18 6.90 -14.02 -13.77
C LYS A 18 7.23 -13.80 -12.29
N TRP A 19 6.72 -12.72 -11.69
CA TRP A 19 6.96 -12.41 -10.28
C TRP A 19 6.33 -13.46 -9.36
N PHE A 20 5.08 -13.83 -9.62
CA PHE A 20 4.39 -14.89 -8.88
C PHE A 20 5.13 -16.22 -8.98
N ASN A 21 5.54 -16.60 -10.20
CA ASN A 21 6.33 -17.83 -10.42
C ASN A 21 7.68 -17.77 -9.71
N ALA A 22 8.32 -16.60 -9.65
CA ALA A 22 9.54 -16.42 -8.88
C ALA A 22 9.27 -16.62 -7.38
N LEU A 23 8.27 -15.93 -6.82
CA LEU A 23 7.92 -15.96 -5.40
C LEU A 23 7.47 -17.36 -4.92
N GLN A 24 6.82 -18.15 -5.77
CA GLN A 24 6.34 -19.51 -5.46
C GLN A 24 7.38 -20.61 -5.70
N SER A 25 8.63 -20.25 -6.03
CA SER A 25 9.67 -21.26 -6.30
C SER A 25 10.00 -22.09 -5.04
N PRO A 26 10.22 -23.41 -5.19
CA PRO A 26 10.30 -24.34 -4.07
C PRO A 26 11.56 -24.19 -3.22
N THR A 27 12.65 -23.67 -3.80
CA THR A 27 13.91 -23.48 -3.09
C THR A 27 14.30 -22.01 -3.04
N HIS A 28 14.93 -21.62 -1.95
CA HIS A 28 15.40 -20.25 -1.74
C HIS A 28 16.37 -19.78 -2.85
N ASN A 29 17.29 -20.65 -3.30
CA ASN A 29 18.24 -20.31 -4.36
C ASN A 29 17.55 -20.10 -5.71
N GLU A 30 16.55 -20.93 -6.05
CA GLU A 30 15.77 -20.76 -7.28
C GLU A 30 14.92 -19.49 -7.23
N GLN A 31 14.28 -19.23 -6.09
CA GLN A 31 13.51 -18.02 -5.83
C GLN A 31 14.38 -16.77 -6.03
N GLN A 32 15.57 -16.74 -5.43
CA GLN A 32 16.52 -15.64 -5.61
C GLN A 32 16.96 -15.46 -7.06
N SER A 33 17.28 -16.55 -7.76
CA SER A 33 17.68 -16.54 -9.16
C SER A 33 16.62 -15.90 -10.05
N LYS A 34 15.38 -16.40 -9.96
CA LYS A 34 14.25 -15.90 -10.74
C LYS A 34 13.88 -14.46 -10.37
N LEU A 35 13.98 -14.07 -9.10
CA LEU A 35 13.73 -12.70 -8.66
C LEU A 35 14.73 -11.73 -9.26
N ALA A 36 16.03 -12.06 -9.31
CA ALA A 36 17.00 -11.18 -9.98
C ALA A 36 16.67 -11.00 -11.46
N GLN A 37 16.33 -12.08 -12.16
CA GLN A 37 15.90 -12.01 -13.56
C GLN A 37 14.65 -11.12 -13.72
N CYS A 38 13.69 -11.22 -12.81
CA CYS A 38 12.50 -10.37 -12.80
C CYS A 38 12.85 -8.89 -12.60
N ILE A 39 13.77 -8.59 -11.69
CA ILE A 39 14.23 -7.23 -11.41
C ILE A 39 14.96 -6.64 -12.63
N GLU A 40 15.91 -7.39 -13.20
CA GLU A 40 16.63 -6.97 -14.40
C GLU A 40 15.69 -6.75 -15.58
N TYR A 41 14.75 -7.68 -15.78
CA TYR A 41 13.72 -7.55 -16.79
C TYR A 41 12.89 -6.28 -16.59
N THR A 42 12.52 -5.95 -15.34
CA THR A 42 11.73 -4.76 -14.99
C THR A 42 12.51 -3.47 -15.18
N LEU A 43 13.81 -3.46 -14.86
CA LEU A 43 14.70 -2.31 -15.06
C LEU A 43 15.02 -2.04 -16.53
N GLN A 44 15.03 -3.08 -17.37
CA GLN A 44 15.24 -2.97 -18.81
C GLN A 44 13.98 -2.51 -19.57
N GLN A 45 12.80 -2.56 -18.96
CA GLN A 45 11.59 -2.03 -19.59
C GLN A 45 11.66 -0.50 -19.67
N ASP A 46 11.11 0.04 -20.74
CA ASP A 46 10.94 1.48 -20.90
C ASP A 46 10.09 2.00 -19.72
N PRO A 47 10.52 3.06 -18.99
CA PRO A 47 9.81 3.57 -17.82
C PRO A 47 8.37 4.03 -18.13
N THR A 48 8.03 4.18 -19.41
CA THR A 48 6.68 4.48 -19.90
C THR A 48 5.75 3.25 -20.01
N ILE A 49 6.26 2.02 -19.79
CA ILE A 49 5.55 0.73 -19.98
C ILE A 49 5.00 0.16 -18.66
N HIS A 50 5.15 0.83 -17.52
CA HIS A 50 4.68 0.32 -16.21
C HIS A 50 3.17 0.48 -16.01
N TYR A 51 2.39 -0.19 -16.84
CA TYR A 51 0.94 -0.15 -16.74
C TYR A 51 0.43 -0.93 -15.52
N ASN A 52 -0.30 -0.25 -14.64
CA ASN A 52 -1.28 -0.85 -13.72
C ASN A 52 -0.88 -2.16 -13.00
N LEU A 53 0.35 -2.24 -12.48
CA LEU A 53 0.84 -3.34 -11.64
C LEU A 53 -0.19 -3.75 -10.57
N ILE A 54 -0.79 -2.77 -9.90
CA ILE A 54 -1.80 -2.98 -8.86
C ILE A 54 -3.03 -3.68 -9.40
N LYS A 55 -3.51 -3.24 -10.56
CA LYS A 55 -4.66 -3.86 -11.22
C LYS A 55 -4.36 -5.32 -11.54
N ASP A 56 -3.16 -5.61 -12.07
CA ASP A 56 -2.80 -6.97 -12.44
C ASP A 56 -2.60 -7.88 -11.22
N ILE A 57 -2.01 -7.38 -10.13
CA ILE A 57 -1.88 -8.12 -8.86
C ILE A 57 -3.27 -8.46 -8.32
N ILE A 58 -4.15 -7.46 -8.18
CA ILE A 58 -5.49 -7.66 -7.63
C ILE A 58 -6.31 -8.57 -8.55
N HIS A 59 -6.32 -8.30 -9.85
CA HIS A 59 -7.08 -9.06 -10.85
C HIS A 59 -6.65 -10.53 -10.92
N ARG A 60 -5.37 -10.83 -10.71
CA ARG A 60 -4.92 -12.23 -10.62
C ARG A 60 -5.64 -12.96 -9.49
N TRP A 61 -5.71 -12.35 -8.30
CA TRP A 61 -6.40 -12.96 -7.16
C TRP A 61 -7.92 -12.99 -7.32
N THR A 62 -8.53 -12.06 -8.06
CA THR A 62 -9.96 -12.18 -8.40
C THR A 62 -10.26 -13.39 -9.28
N ILE A 63 -9.27 -13.91 -10.01
CA ILE A 63 -9.41 -15.13 -10.82
C ILE A 63 -9.04 -16.37 -10.00
N GLU A 64 -7.86 -16.38 -9.38
CA GLU A 64 -7.31 -17.56 -8.70
C GLU A 64 -8.03 -17.84 -7.38
N GLN A 65 -8.37 -16.80 -6.61
CA GLN A 65 -8.98 -16.93 -5.29
C GLN A 65 -9.99 -15.79 -4.98
N PRO A 66 -11.12 -15.69 -5.71
CA PRO A 66 -12.05 -14.56 -5.61
C PRO A 66 -12.67 -14.37 -4.21
N LYS A 67 -12.75 -15.43 -3.41
CA LYS A 67 -13.36 -15.41 -2.07
C LYS A 67 -12.37 -15.13 -0.94
N THR A 68 -11.07 -15.06 -1.25
CA THR A 68 -10.05 -14.79 -0.24
C THR A 68 -10.11 -13.32 0.18
N ASN A 69 -10.03 -13.08 1.49
CA ASN A 69 -10.01 -11.72 2.04
C ASN A 69 -8.70 -11.04 1.64
N ALA A 70 -8.79 -9.84 1.07
CA ALA A 70 -7.64 -8.99 0.78
C ALA A 70 -7.38 -8.02 1.93
N LEU A 71 -8.44 -7.48 2.53
CA LEU A 71 -8.35 -6.46 3.57
C LEU A 71 -9.33 -6.77 4.70
N TRP A 72 -8.86 -6.64 5.94
CA TRP A 72 -9.68 -6.71 7.14
C TRP A 72 -9.48 -5.43 7.96
N THR A 73 -10.47 -4.54 7.95
CA THR A 73 -10.45 -3.29 8.70
C THR A 73 -11.23 -3.41 10.00
N ASN A 74 -10.70 -2.83 11.07
CA ASN A 74 -11.42 -2.64 12.33
C ASN A 74 -11.32 -1.17 12.75
N GLN A 75 -12.46 -0.49 12.85
CA GLN A 75 -12.54 0.89 13.31
C GLN A 75 -12.57 0.95 14.84
N ILE A 76 -11.83 1.88 15.45
CA ILE A 76 -11.70 1.98 16.91
C ILE A 76 -13.07 2.16 17.60
N ASN A 77 -13.99 2.91 16.97
CA ASN A 77 -15.23 3.36 17.58
C ASN A 77 -16.43 2.44 17.28
N ASN A 78 -16.31 1.53 16.33
CA ASN A 78 -17.34 0.57 15.98
C ASN A 78 -16.74 -0.83 16.15
N ASN A 79 -17.32 -1.66 17.01
CA ASN A 79 -16.96 -3.08 17.13
C ASN A 79 -17.21 -3.88 15.82
N GLU A 80 -17.67 -3.22 14.76
CA GLU A 80 -17.88 -3.79 13.44
C GLU A 80 -16.57 -3.88 12.67
N SER A 81 -15.99 -5.07 12.65
CA SER A 81 -14.90 -5.39 11.73
C SER A 81 -15.46 -5.69 10.33
N GLN A 82 -14.82 -5.17 9.29
CA GLN A 82 -15.21 -5.40 7.90
C GLN A 82 -14.12 -6.17 7.17
N LYS A 83 -14.53 -7.17 6.38
CA LYS A 83 -13.65 -7.95 5.52
C LYS A 83 -14.03 -7.67 4.08
N LEU A 84 -13.02 -7.37 3.25
CA LEU A 84 -13.17 -7.17 1.82
C LEU A 84 -12.34 -8.24 1.11
N THR A 85 -12.97 -8.93 0.16
CA THR A 85 -12.29 -9.85 -0.74
C THR A 85 -11.47 -9.09 -1.79
N PHE A 86 -10.57 -9.78 -2.49
CA PHE A 86 -9.89 -9.18 -3.66
C PHE A 86 -10.88 -8.68 -4.70
N ASN A 87 -12.02 -9.37 -4.87
CA ASN A 87 -13.07 -8.94 -5.79
C ASN A 87 -13.75 -7.65 -5.31
N ASP A 88 -14.07 -7.55 -4.02
CA ASP A 88 -14.65 -6.33 -3.46
C ASP A 88 -13.71 -5.13 -3.60
N ILE A 89 -12.41 -5.33 -3.31
CA ILE A 89 -11.38 -4.30 -3.51
C ILE A 89 -11.32 -3.87 -4.97
N ASN A 90 -11.28 -4.82 -5.92
CA ASN A 90 -11.22 -4.52 -7.34
C ASN A 90 -12.43 -3.69 -7.81
N ILE A 91 -13.63 -4.11 -7.42
CA ILE A 91 -14.88 -3.43 -7.79
C ILE A 91 -14.92 -2.03 -7.18
N GLN A 92 -14.75 -1.92 -5.85
CA GLN A 92 -14.90 -0.64 -5.16
C GLN A 92 -13.82 0.36 -5.55
N SER A 93 -12.56 -0.06 -5.69
CA SER A 93 -11.49 0.83 -6.17
C SER A 93 -11.71 1.28 -7.62
N SER A 94 -12.22 0.39 -8.50
CA SER A 94 -12.60 0.77 -9.86
C SER A 94 -13.75 1.77 -9.91
N HIS A 95 -14.74 1.66 -9.02
CA HIS A 95 -15.80 2.66 -8.91
C HIS A 95 -15.26 4.03 -8.48
N PHE A 96 -14.40 4.08 -7.47
CA PHE A 96 -13.71 5.32 -7.09
C PHE A 96 -12.90 5.89 -8.26
N ALA A 97 -12.18 5.05 -9.00
CA ALA A 97 -11.41 5.47 -10.17
C ALA A 97 -12.31 6.10 -11.26
N ASN A 98 -13.46 5.48 -11.53
CA ASN A 98 -14.45 5.98 -12.49
C ASN A 98 -15.09 7.30 -12.03
N ILE A 99 -15.36 7.47 -10.74
CA ILE A 99 -15.89 8.74 -10.20
C ILE A 99 -14.86 9.86 -10.36
N LEU A 100 -13.60 9.60 -9.98
CA LEU A 100 -12.51 10.56 -10.04
C LEU A 100 -12.20 11.02 -11.47
N THR A 101 -12.25 10.09 -12.43
CA THR A 101 -11.94 10.36 -13.85
C THR A 101 -13.16 10.73 -14.68
N GLY A 102 -14.37 10.47 -14.17
CA GLY A 102 -15.64 10.76 -14.82
C GLY A 102 -16.02 12.24 -14.80
N ASN A 103 -17.17 12.57 -15.38
CA ASN A 103 -17.55 13.95 -15.69
C ASN A 103 -17.59 14.91 -14.48
N GLU A 104 -17.91 14.42 -13.27
CA GLU A 104 -18.02 15.27 -12.07
C GLU A 104 -16.66 15.87 -11.65
N PHE A 105 -15.66 15.01 -11.51
CA PHE A 105 -14.32 15.39 -11.06
C PHE A 105 -13.40 15.68 -12.25
N ASN A 106 -13.53 14.91 -13.34
CA ASN A 106 -12.81 15.02 -14.61
C ASN A 106 -11.30 15.12 -14.41
N LEU A 107 -10.76 14.30 -13.50
CA LEU A 107 -9.34 14.28 -13.22
C LEU A 107 -8.60 13.49 -14.30
N THR A 108 -7.58 14.12 -14.87
CA THR A 108 -6.67 13.50 -15.82
C THR A 108 -5.44 12.93 -15.11
N PRO A 109 -4.71 12.00 -15.73
CA PRO A 109 -3.46 11.47 -15.21
C PRO A 109 -2.48 12.56 -14.76
N GLY A 110 -1.78 12.33 -13.65
CA GLY A 110 -0.86 13.28 -13.03
C GLY A 110 -1.52 14.35 -12.16
N LYS A 111 -2.86 14.45 -12.14
CA LYS A 111 -3.60 15.32 -11.22
C LYS A 111 -3.53 14.80 -9.79
N SER A 112 -3.53 15.72 -8.84
CA SER A 112 -3.30 15.44 -7.43
C SER A 112 -4.58 15.39 -6.61
N VAL A 113 -4.73 14.31 -5.85
CA VAL A 113 -5.87 14.02 -4.99
C VAL A 113 -5.39 13.99 -3.55
N LEU A 114 -5.79 15.00 -2.78
CA LEU A 114 -5.56 15.06 -1.36
C LEU A 114 -6.71 14.38 -0.60
N VAL A 115 -6.38 13.36 0.18
CA VAL A 115 -7.34 12.62 1.00
C VAL A 115 -7.13 12.93 2.47
N TYR A 116 -8.15 13.53 3.08
CA TYR A 116 -8.22 13.88 4.49
C TYR A 116 -9.21 12.95 5.19
N LEU A 117 -8.79 11.69 5.44
CA LEU A 117 -9.60 10.65 6.06
C LEU A 117 -8.79 9.91 7.15
N PRO A 118 -9.43 9.45 8.23
CA PRO A 118 -8.77 8.64 9.26
C PRO A 118 -8.04 7.44 8.64
N TYR A 119 -6.94 6.97 9.23
CA TYR A 119 -6.21 5.84 8.63
C TYR A 119 -7.06 4.60 8.64
N SER A 120 -7.80 4.35 9.71
CA SER A 120 -8.70 3.20 9.85
C SER A 120 -9.87 3.16 8.85
N SER A 121 -10.09 4.21 8.04
CA SER A 121 -11.11 4.23 6.99
C SER A 121 -10.70 3.38 5.79
N LYS A 122 -11.53 2.40 5.43
CA LYS A 122 -11.33 1.58 4.22
C LYS A 122 -11.38 2.43 2.95
N GLU A 123 -12.17 3.50 2.95
CA GLU A 123 -12.36 4.40 1.82
C GLU A 123 -11.03 5.05 1.43
N ARG A 124 -10.20 5.39 2.42
CA ARG A 124 -8.84 5.92 2.17
C ARG A 124 -8.00 4.95 1.34
N ILE A 125 -7.99 3.67 1.72
CA ILE A 125 -7.27 2.61 0.99
C ILE A 125 -7.84 2.44 -0.42
N LEU A 126 -9.16 2.42 -0.55
CA LEU A 126 -9.82 2.28 -1.85
C LEU A 126 -9.54 3.46 -2.78
N ILE A 127 -9.49 4.69 -2.26
CA ILE A 127 -9.14 5.89 -3.02
C ILE A 127 -7.66 5.88 -3.39
N GLU A 128 -6.77 5.42 -2.50
CA GLU A 128 -5.35 5.24 -2.84
C GLU A 128 -5.20 4.31 -4.05
N LEU A 129 -5.86 3.16 -4.02
CA LEU A 129 -5.86 2.21 -5.14
C LEU A 129 -6.49 2.80 -6.41
N ALA A 130 -7.59 3.54 -6.27
CA ALA A 130 -8.23 4.22 -7.39
C ALA A 130 -7.31 5.25 -8.05
N CYS A 131 -6.58 6.02 -7.25
CA CYS A 131 -5.59 6.97 -7.74
C CYS A 131 -4.49 6.24 -8.50
N LEU A 132 -4.00 5.13 -7.94
CA LEU A 132 -2.95 4.33 -8.57
C LEU A 132 -3.39 3.67 -9.88
N GLN A 133 -4.65 3.22 -9.97
CA GLN A 133 -5.25 2.64 -11.19
C GLN A 133 -5.45 3.68 -12.32
N SER A 134 -5.64 4.95 -11.94
CA SER A 134 -5.94 6.07 -12.84
C SER A 134 -4.76 7.02 -13.03
N ASP A 135 -3.55 6.65 -12.57
CA ASP A 135 -2.35 7.48 -12.62
C ASP A 135 -2.50 8.88 -11.98
N LEU A 136 -3.35 8.97 -10.95
CA LEU A 136 -3.49 10.17 -10.14
C LEU A 136 -2.45 10.17 -9.01
N VAL A 137 -2.04 11.36 -8.59
CA VAL A 137 -1.09 11.58 -7.51
C VAL A 137 -1.86 11.54 -6.18
N PHE A 138 -1.80 10.40 -5.50
CA PHE A 138 -2.38 10.26 -4.17
C PHE A 138 -1.55 11.01 -3.12
N CYS A 139 -2.20 11.92 -2.42
CA CYS A 139 -1.64 12.69 -1.31
C CYS A 139 -2.47 12.41 -0.06
N SER A 140 -1.82 12.01 1.04
CA SER A 140 -2.53 11.88 2.32
C SER A 140 -1.63 12.25 3.48
N TYR A 141 -2.27 12.71 4.55
CA TYR A 141 -1.58 13.18 5.74
C TYR A 141 -2.07 12.50 7.01
N ASP A 142 -1.25 12.63 8.06
CA ASP A 142 -1.68 12.28 9.39
C ASP A 142 -2.58 13.38 9.94
N LEU A 143 -3.85 13.03 10.14
CA LEU A 143 -4.86 13.96 10.63
C LEU A 143 -4.58 14.38 12.07
N LYS A 144 -3.80 13.60 12.84
CA LYS A 144 -3.54 13.86 14.26
C LYS A 144 -2.69 15.12 14.51
N TYR A 145 -2.00 15.63 13.49
CA TYR A 145 -0.95 16.64 13.68
C TYR A 145 -1.06 17.86 12.77
N LEU A 146 -2.09 17.98 11.94
CA LEU A 146 -2.20 19.10 11.00
C LEU A 146 -3.10 20.21 11.52
N SER A 147 -2.55 21.42 11.61
CA SER A 147 -3.35 22.63 11.78
C SER A 147 -3.98 23.06 10.46
N GLU A 148 -4.98 23.95 10.51
CA GLU A 148 -5.55 24.56 9.30
C GLU A 148 -4.49 25.24 8.42
N ASN A 149 -3.50 25.88 9.04
CA ASN A 149 -2.43 26.56 8.32
C ASN A 149 -1.57 25.57 7.57
N ASP A 150 -1.27 24.42 8.18
CA ASP A 150 -0.51 23.34 7.54
C ASP A 150 -1.29 22.80 6.34
N ILE A 151 -2.60 22.55 6.50
CA ILE A 151 -3.47 22.08 5.41
C ILE A 151 -3.45 23.09 4.24
N ARG A 152 -3.61 24.39 4.52
CA ARG A 152 -3.58 25.43 3.49
C ARG A 152 -2.22 25.50 2.80
N GLN A 153 -1.13 25.41 3.55
CA GLN A 153 0.22 25.40 3.01
C GLN A 153 0.45 24.20 2.12
N GLN A 154 0.00 23.02 2.53
CA GLN A 154 0.11 21.78 1.77
C GLN A 154 -0.70 21.83 0.47
N ILE A 155 -1.95 22.31 0.51
CA ILE A 155 -2.77 22.52 -0.69
C ILE A 155 -2.04 23.37 -1.73
N ARG A 156 -1.40 24.46 -1.28
CA ARG A 156 -0.63 25.36 -2.15
C ARG A 156 0.65 24.72 -2.67
N THR A 157 1.41 24.08 -1.78
CA THR A 157 2.73 23.51 -2.09
C THR A 157 2.61 22.33 -3.05
N LEU A 158 1.61 21.47 -2.84
CA LEU A 158 1.37 20.31 -3.69
C LEU A 158 0.56 20.62 -4.95
N ALA A 159 0.07 21.86 -5.09
CA ALA A 159 -0.81 22.24 -6.20
C ALA A 159 -2.02 21.29 -6.34
N VAL A 160 -2.67 20.99 -5.22
CA VAL A 160 -3.78 20.02 -5.14
C VAL A 160 -4.86 20.34 -6.18
N ASP A 161 -5.37 19.32 -6.88
CA ASP A 161 -6.46 19.47 -7.85
C ASP A 161 -7.82 19.02 -7.29
N CYS A 162 -7.81 18.03 -6.39
CA CYS A 162 -9.00 17.47 -5.75
C CYS A 162 -8.77 17.23 -4.26
N ILE A 163 -9.76 17.52 -3.42
CA ILE A 163 -9.76 17.18 -1.99
C ILE A 163 -10.94 16.27 -1.67
N ILE A 164 -10.68 15.21 -0.93
CA ILE A 164 -11.68 14.28 -0.41
C ILE A 164 -11.60 14.26 1.11
N THR A 165 -12.75 14.43 1.78
CA THR A 165 -12.85 14.35 3.24
C THR A 165 -14.15 13.65 3.66
N ASN A 166 -14.36 13.45 4.96
CA ASN A 166 -15.61 12.95 5.53
C ASN A 166 -16.42 14.08 6.18
N VAL A 167 -17.60 13.73 6.71
CA VAL A 167 -18.49 14.67 7.40
C VAL A 167 -17.82 15.28 8.64
N ASP A 168 -17.06 14.49 9.40
CA ASP A 168 -16.44 14.91 10.66
C ASP A 168 -15.40 16.04 10.47
N HIS A 169 -14.73 16.08 9.32
CA HIS A 169 -13.70 17.06 9.01
C HIS A 169 -14.14 18.10 7.96
N LEU A 170 -15.40 18.09 7.55
CA LEU A 170 -15.90 18.94 6.47
C LEU A 170 -15.74 20.44 6.76
N ASP A 171 -16.14 20.90 7.94
CA ASP A 171 -16.13 22.33 8.29
C ASP A 171 -14.71 22.90 8.25
N MET A 172 -13.75 22.20 8.85
CA MET A 172 -12.33 22.60 8.83
C MET A 172 -11.77 22.66 7.40
N ILE A 173 -12.07 21.66 6.56
CA ILE A 173 -11.61 21.67 5.16
C ILE A 173 -12.31 22.77 4.34
N MET A 174 -13.57 23.08 4.63
CA MET A 174 -14.26 24.22 4.03
C MET A 174 -13.56 25.53 4.38
N HIS A 175 -13.20 25.75 5.65
CA HIS A 175 -12.42 26.91 6.07
C HIS A 175 -11.07 27.00 5.36
N CYS A 176 -10.38 25.87 5.18
CA CYS A 176 -9.10 25.82 4.47
C CYS A 176 -9.20 26.08 2.96
N THR A 177 -10.35 25.77 2.35
CA THR A 177 -10.52 25.82 0.88
C THR A 177 -11.35 27.01 0.40
N TYR A 178 -11.98 27.78 1.29
CA TYR A 178 -12.85 28.90 0.95
C TYR A 178 -12.17 29.93 0.04
N ASN A 179 -10.90 30.26 0.33
CA ASN A 179 -10.10 31.21 -0.45
C ASN A 179 -9.05 30.51 -1.33
N SER A 180 -9.30 29.29 -1.79
CA SER A 180 -8.40 28.64 -2.73
C SER A 180 -8.32 29.44 -4.02
N LEU A 181 -7.10 29.89 -4.36
CA LEU A 181 -6.83 30.65 -5.59
C LEU A 181 -7.02 29.81 -6.86
N ARG A 182 -7.10 28.48 -6.73
CA ARG A 182 -7.30 27.54 -7.83
C ARG A 182 -8.64 26.82 -7.68
N PRO A 183 -9.34 26.53 -8.79
CA PRO A 183 -10.55 25.72 -8.76
C PRO A 183 -10.20 24.31 -8.26
N LEU A 184 -10.63 24.01 -7.03
CA LEU A 184 -10.47 22.71 -6.40
C LEU A 184 -11.74 21.89 -6.58
N LYS A 185 -11.60 20.65 -7.05
CA LYS A 185 -12.67 19.66 -6.97
C LYS A 185 -12.81 19.18 -5.52
N LYS A 186 -14.05 18.99 -5.06
CA LYS A 186 -14.35 18.71 -3.65
C LYS A 186 -15.28 17.50 -3.54
N GLY A 187 -14.81 16.49 -2.83
CA GLY A 187 -15.47 15.21 -2.63
C GLY A 187 -15.76 14.93 -1.16
N LEU A 188 -16.95 14.41 -0.87
CA LEU A 188 -17.37 14.03 0.48
C LEU A 188 -17.66 12.53 0.57
N ILE A 189 -17.08 11.89 1.58
CA ILE A 189 -17.43 10.55 2.04
C ILE A 189 -18.49 10.68 3.13
N ASN A 190 -19.67 10.12 2.88
CA ASN A 190 -20.80 10.12 3.80
C ASN A 190 -21.42 8.72 3.87
N HIS A 191 -21.39 8.12 5.05
CA HIS A 191 -22.06 6.84 5.31
C HIS A 191 -23.47 7.13 5.87
N GLY A 192 -24.46 7.22 4.99
CA GLY A 192 -25.87 7.36 5.39
C GLY A 192 -26.72 8.24 4.48
N SER A 193 -28.02 8.27 4.75
CA SER A 193 -28.98 9.13 4.07
C SER A 193 -28.64 10.60 4.35
N ILE A 194 -28.49 11.37 3.28
CA ILE A 194 -28.18 12.80 3.32
C ILE A 194 -29.37 13.53 3.95
N SER A 195 -29.32 13.78 5.25
CA SER A 195 -30.35 14.56 5.96
C SER A 195 -30.22 16.06 5.72
N LYS A 196 -29.03 16.53 5.30
CA LYS A 196 -28.72 17.92 4.98
C LYS A 196 -28.12 18.02 3.57
N PRO A 197 -28.55 19.00 2.74
CA PRO A 197 -27.96 19.18 1.42
C PRO A 197 -26.46 19.39 1.51
N LEU A 198 -25.72 18.84 0.54
CA LEU A 198 -24.27 19.02 0.46
C LEU A 198 -23.93 20.50 0.27
N PRO A 199 -22.80 20.99 0.82
CA PRO A 199 -22.36 22.34 0.54
C PRO A 199 -22.09 22.55 -0.95
N ILE A 200 -22.27 23.78 -1.44
CA ILE A 200 -22.14 24.11 -2.86
C ILE A 200 -20.75 23.71 -3.38
N GLY A 201 -20.73 22.98 -4.49
CA GLY A 201 -19.50 22.50 -5.14
C GLY A 201 -18.92 21.21 -4.56
N TRP A 202 -19.55 20.62 -3.53
CA TRP A 202 -19.18 19.32 -2.99
C TRP A 202 -20.03 18.20 -3.59
N HIS A 203 -19.38 17.09 -3.92
CA HIS A 203 -20.03 15.91 -4.50
C HIS A 203 -19.89 14.71 -3.55
N SER A 204 -20.96 13.93 -3.37
CA SER A 204 -20.92 12.69 -2.58
C SER A 204 -20.32 11.58 -3.41
N LEU A 205 -19.24 10.95 -2.90
CA LEU A 205 -18.65 9.79 -3.58
C LEU A 205 -19.46 8.51 -3.32
N MET A 206 -20.10 8.39 -2.15
CA MET A 206 -20.80 7.17 -1.76
C MET A 206 -22.14 6.98 -2.49
N HIS A 207 -22.85 8.07 -2.82
CA HIS A 207 -24.08 7.98 -3.62
C HIS A 207 -23.80 7.38 -5.01
N ASN A 208 -22.68 7.76 -5.61
CA ASN A 208 -22.30 7.33 -6.95
C ASN A 208 -21.78 5.88 -7.01
N ILE A 209 -21.29 5.34 -5.89
CA ILE A 209 -20.90 3.92 -5.78
C ILE A 209 -22.12 3.01 -5.68
N ASN A 210 -23.16 3.43 -4.94
CA ASN A 210 -24.37 2.63 -4.74
C ASN A 210 -25.27 2.59 -5.98
N ASN A 211 -25.14 3.57 -6.87
CA ASN A 211 -25.80 3.55 -8.17
C ASN A 211 -25.00 2.64 -9.12
N ASN A 212 -25.45 1.40 -9.29
CA ASN A 212 -24.85 0.32 -10.10
C ASN A 212 -24.62 0.65 -11.60
N ASP A 213 -24.86 1.88 -12.06
CA ASP A 213 -24.77 2.29 -13.47
C ASP A 213 -23.34 2.59 -13.95
N LEU A 214 -22.36 2.65 -13.03
CA LEU A 214 -20.95 2.78 -13.40
C LEU A 214 -20.44 1.44 -13.92
N ARG A 215 -20.64 1.18 -15.22
CA ARG A 215 -19.98 0.09 -15.95
C ARG A 215 -18.50 0.09 -15.59
N ILE A 216 -17.95 -1.09 -15.28
CA ILE A 216 -16.51 -1.32 -15.14
C ILE A 216 -15.88 -1.10 -16.52
N GLY A 217 -15.75 0.16 -16.91
CA GLY A 217 -15.06 0.54 -18.13
C GLY A 217 -13.62 0.09 -18.01
N SER A 218 -13.04 -0.34 -19.13
CA SER A 218 -11.59 -0.48 -19.21
C SER A 218 -10.98 0.90 -18.94
N ILE A 219 -10.56 1.16 -17.69
CA ILE A 219 -9.77 2.34 -17.34
C ILE A 219 -8.60 2.35 -18.33
N GLN A 220 -8.64 3.30 -19.28
CA GLN A 220 -7.59 3.45 -20.27
C GLN A 220 -6.31 3.74 -19.51
N SER A 221 -5.34 2.84 -19.66
CA SER A 221 -4.05 2.88 -18.98
C SER A 221 -3.29 4.15 -19.37
N PRO A 222 -3.18 5.15 -18.49
CA PRO A 222 -2.49 6.36 -18.83
C PRO A 222 -0.97 6.19 -18.66
N LYS A 223 -0.23 7.26 -18.98
CA LYS A 223 1.23 7.33 -18.90
C LYS A 223 1.60 8.22 -17.71
N GLY A 224 1.32 7.77 -16.49
CA GLY A 224 1.62 8.52 -15.28
C GLY A 224 2.85 8.02 -14.53
N CYS A 225 3.49 8.92 -13.80
CA CYS A 225 4.49 8.58 -12.80
C CYS A 225 3.80 8.53 -11.44
N LEU A 226 3.92 7.41 -10.73
CA LEU A 226 3.52 7.30 -9.32
C LEU A 226 4.22 8.42 -8.53
N ARG A 227 3.49 9.44 -8.11
CA ARG A 227 4.00 10.44 -7.15
C ARG A 227 3.22 10.25 -5.86
N HIS A 228 3.84 9.55 -4.92
CA HIS A 228 3.40 9.54 -3.54
C HIS A 228 4.07 10.70 -2.82
N LEU A 229 3.28 11.63 -2.30
CA LEU A 229 3.79 12.76 -1.51
C LEU A 229 3.58 12.45 -0.02
N THR A 230 4.68 12.37 0.73
CA THR A 230 4.69 12.22 2.19
C THR A 230 5.52 13.34 2.82
N ASN A 231 5.13 13.76 4.03
CA ASN A 231 5.47 15.02 4.67
C ASN A 231 6.95 15.30 4.95
N ASP A 232 7.86 14.33 4.83
CA ASP A 232 9.16 14.49 5.50
C ASP A 232 10.34 14.84 4.58
N ARG A 233 10.20 14.81 3.25
CA ARG A 233 11.32 15.11 2.34
C ARG A 233 10.88 15.72 1.01
N PRO A 234 11.73 16.52 0.34
CA PRO A 234 11.40 17.09 -0.96
C PRO A 234 11.23 15.97 -1.98
N ILE A 235 9.99 15.69 -2.36
CA ILE A 235 9.62 15.02 -3.61
C ILE A 235 10.38 13.69 -3.81
N ASP A 236 10.03 12.66 -3.04
CA ASP A 236 10.41 11.28 -3.41
C ASP A 236 9.53 10.78 -4.55
N GLN A 237 9.84 11.29 -5.75
CA GLN A 237 9.40 10.72 -7.02
C GLN A 237 10.01 9.32 -7.18
N TYR A 238 9.33 8.30 -6.67
CA TYR A 238 9.61 6.93 -7.10
C TYR A 238 9.10 6.77 -8.54
N SER A 239 9.96 6.38 -9.47
CA SER A 239 9.45 5.84 -10.73
C SER A 239 8.56 4.63 -10.42
N GLN A 240 7.48 4.43 -11.19
CA GLN A 240 6.58 3.28 -11.02
C GLN A 240 7.36 1.96 -10.92
N SER A 241 8.43 1.80 -11.71
CA SER A 241 9.37 0.67 -11.63
C SER A 241 10.01 0.48 -10.27
N ARG A 242 10.50 1.54 -9.63
CA ARG A 242 11.18 1.45 -8.33
C ARG A 242 10.21 1.03 -7.25
N PHE A 243 9.02 1.63 -7.24
CA PHE A 243 7.97 1.24 -6.31
C PHE A 243 7.59 -0.24 -6.53
N ALA A 244 7.37 -0.65 -7.78
CA ALA A 244 7.03 -2.01 -8.15
C ALA A 244 8.10 -3.03 -7.68
N ILE A 245 9.38 -2.75 -7.95
CA ILE A 245 10.50 -3.58 -7.50
C ILE A 245 10.58 -3.64 -5.97
N MET A 246 10.36 -2.51 -5.28
CA MET A 246 10.33 -2.48 -3.83
C MET A 246 9.25 -3.42 -3.28
N GLN A 247 8.03 -3.37 -3.84
CA GLN A 247 6.94 -4.27 -3.43
C GLN A 247 7.29 -5.74 -3.67
N LEU A 248 7.96 -6.07 -4.78
CA LEU A 248 8.44 -7.43 -5.05
C LEU A 248 9.48 -7.91 -4.03
N LEU A 249 10.46 -7.05 -3.71
CA LEU A 249 11.49 -7.36 -2.72
C LEU A 249 10.90 -7.52 -1.32
N THR A 250 9.97 -6.65 -0.92
CA THR A 250 9.23 -6.78 0.34
C THR A 250 8.42 -8.06 0.36
N ALA A 251 7.77 -8.45 -0.75
CA ALA A 251 7.01 -9.71 -0.82
C ALA A 251 7.93 -10.92 -0.66
N TYR A 252 9.09 -10.92 -1.32
CA TYR A 252 10.09 -11.96 -1.13
C TYR A 252 10.55 -12.06 0.34
N TRP A 253 10.86 -10.91 0.95
CA TRP A 253 11.30 -10.86 2.35
C TRP A 253 10.24 -11.39 3.31
N LEU A 254 8.97 -10.98 3.14
CA LEU A 254 7.85 -11.51 3.92
C LEU A 254 7.65 -13.02 3.72
N ASN A 255 8.01 -13.55 2.55
CA ASN A 255 7.82 -14.95 2.20
C ASN A 255 9.03 -15.85 2.55
N MET A 256 10.13 -15.32 3.10
CA MET A 256 11.36 -16.12 3.31
C MET A 256 11.17 -17.29 4.28
N ASN A 257 10.32 -17.14 5.29
CA ASN A 257 10.07 -18.19 6.27
C ASN A 257 8.78 -18.97 5.98
N LYS A 258 7.68 -18.25 5.79
CA LYS A 258 6.34 -18.78 5.54
C LYS A 258 5.48 -17.67 4.96
N SER A 259 4.65 -17.97 3.98
CA SER A 259 3.71 -17.00 3.43
C SER A 259 2.75 -16.53 4.53
N PRO A 260 2.64 -15.22 4.80
CA PRO A 260 1.69 -14.70 5.78
C PRO A 260 0.26 -14.99 5.32
N SER A 261 -0.63 -15.37 6.24
CA SER A 261 -2.06 -15.49 5.92
C SER A 261 -2.82 -14.22 6.32
N LEU A 262 -2.54 -13.67 7.50
CA LEU A 262 -3.11 -12.42 7.99
C LEU A 262 -2.00 -11.57 8.59
N ILE A 263 -1.59 -10.54 7.84
CA ILE A 263 -0.51 -9.64 8.24
C ILE A 263 -1.06 -8.33 8.77
N TRP A 264 -0.61 -7.92 9.95
CA TRP A 264 -0.85 -6.57 10.46
C TRP A 264 0.41 -5.73 10.30
N ILE A 265 0.33 -4.68 9.47
CA ILE A 265 1.43 -3.75 9.21
C ILE A 265 1.16 -2.45 9.97
N LYS A 266 1.91 -2.21 11.04
CA LYS A 266 1.83 -1.06 11.93
C LYS A 266 3.04 -0.13 11.74
N ASN A 267 3.08 0.53 10.60
CA ASN A 267 3.83 1.76 10.27
C ASN A 267 4.01 1.79 8.76
N THR A 268 3.14 2.49 8.03
CA THR A 268 3.25 2.55 6.57
C THR A 268 3.47 3.95 6.01
N HIS A 269 3.83 4.94 6.85
CA HIS A 269 3.97 6.34 6.41
C HIS A 269 2.85 6.74 5.44
N ASN A 270 1.60 6.38 5.74
CA ASN A 270 0.41 6.74 4.98
C ASN A 270 0.20 6.02 3.64
N LYS A 271 0.83 4.86 3.43
CA LYS A 271 0.74 4.11 2.16
C LYS A 271 0.24 2.69 2.38
N ILE A 272 -0.44 2.11 1.40
CA ILE A 272 -0.68 0.67 1.39
C ILE A 272 0.56 -0.07 0.88
N SER A 273 0.95 -1.14 1.57
CA SER A 273 1.92 -2.09 1.04
C SER A 273 1.19 -3.12 0.18
N LEU A 274 1.62 -3.28 -1.06
CA LEU A 274 1.10 -4.29 -2.00
C LEU A 274 1.80 -5.64 -1.84
N ALA A 275 2.92 -5.68 -1.12
CA ALA A 275 3.72 -6.87 -0.92
C ALA A 275 2.92 -8.06 -0.35
N PRO A 276 2.05 -7.90 0.67
CA PRO A 276 1.19 -8.99 1.13
C PRO A 276 0.25 -9.50 0.04
N TRP A 277 -0.26 -8.60 -0.79
CA TRP A 277 -1.13 -8.97 -1.91
C TRP A 277 -0.38 -9.67 -3.02
N LEU A 278 0.93 -9.48 -3.20
CA LEU A 278 1.72 -10.35 -4.10
C LEU A 278 1.75 -11.81 -3.63
N LEU A 279 1.54 -12.05 -2.33
CA LEU A 279 1.54 -13.38 -1.71
C LEU A 279 0.12 -13.94 -1.50
N GLY A 280 -0.93 -13.18 -1.82
CA GLY A 280 -2.33 -13.57 -1.60
C GLY A 280 -2.78 -13.46 -0.14
N SER A 281 -1.99 -12.77 0.69
CA SER A 281 -2.26 -12.59 2.11
C SER A 281 -3.35 -11.55 2.36
N THR A 282 -4.08 -11.71 3.46
CA THR A 282 -5.00 -10.69 3.96
C THR A 282 -4.21 -9.63 4.74
N ILE A 283 -4.41 -8.36 4.43
CA ILE A 283 -3.89 -7.24 5.22
C ILE A 283 -4.89 -6.92 6.33
N PHE A 284 -4.45 -6.97 7.58
CA PHE A 284 -5.21 -6.49 8.73
C PHE A 284 -4.86 -5.03 9.00
N HIS A 285 -5.89 -4.21 9.15
CA HIS A 285 -5.75 -2.77 9.35
C HIS A 285 -6.57 -2.31 10.55
N LYS A 286 -5.86 -1.81 11.57
CA LYS A 286 -6.43 -1.19 12.76
C LYS A 286 -5.49 -0.10 13.23
N GLU A 287 -6.00 1.12 13.26
CA GLU A 287 -5.26 2.27 13.77
C GLU A 287 -5.38 2.27 15.30
N THR A 288 -4.28 2.10 16.03
CA THR A 288 -4.27 2.24 17.49
C THR A 288 -2.85 2.31 18.01
N ASP A 289 -2.61 3.25 18.92
CA ASP A 289 -1.34 3.37 19.66
C ASP A 289 -1.48 2.91 21.11
N ASN A 290 -2.69 2.50 21.50
CA ASN A 290 -2.98 1.98 22.83
C ASN A 290 -2.52 0.52 22.94
N ILE A 291 -1.60 0.28 23.86
CA ILE A 291 -0.94 -1.02 24.10
C ILE A 291 -1.96 -2.12 24.40
N GLU A 292 -2.93 -1.89 25.30
CA GLU A 292 -3.96 -2.87 25.64
C GLU A 292 -4.82 -3.24 24.43
N THR A 293 -5.10 -2.26 23.57
CA THR A 293 -5.86 -2.48 22.34
C THR A 293 -5.07 -3.34 21.36
N ILE A 294 -3.75 -3.17 21.30
CA ILE A 294 -2.88 -4.01 20.45
C ILE A 294 -2.88 -5.45 20.94
N PHE A 295 -2.69 -5.70 22.24
CA PHE A 295 -2.73 -7.05 22.79
C PHE A 295 -4.10 -7.73 22.64
N LYS A 296 -5.18 -7.00 22.96
CA LYS A 296 -6.54 -7.48 22.67
C LYS A 296 -6.76 -7.78 21.18
N THR A 297 -6.02 -7.11 20.29
CA THR A 297 -6.11 -7.41 18.86
C THR A 297 -5.40 -8.73 18.53
N PHE A 298 -4.24 -9.02 19.12
CA PHE A 298 -3.61 -10.34 18.97
C PHE A 298 -4.43 -11.48 19.56
N GLU A 299 -5.19 -11.23 20.63
CA GLU A 299 -6.06 -12.22 21.25
C GLU A 299 -7.33 -12.48 20.43
N ASN A 300 -7.93 -11.43 19.86
CA ASN A 300 -9.23 -11.52 19.18
C ASN A 300 -9.12 -11.83 17.67
N TYR A 301 -7.94 -11.64 17.08
CA TYR A 301 -7.73 -11.81 15.64
C TYR A 301 -6.60 -12.81 15.38
N PRO A 302 -6.76 -13.72 14.39
CA PRO A 302 -5.77 -14.75 14.07
C PRO A 302 -4.61 -14.17 13.25
N ILE A 303 -3.96 -13.12 13.77
CA ILE A 303 -2.83 -12.45 13.13
C ILE A 303 -1.64 -13.38 13.26
N ASP A 304 -1.08 -13.79 12.12
CA ASP A 304 0.09 -14.66 12.09
C ASP A 304 1.39 -13.92 11.83
N THR A 305 1.31 -12.69 11.31
CA THR A 305 2.47 -11.90 10.94
C THR A 305 2.28 -10.47 11.40
N PHE A 306 3.21 -9.96 12.19
CA PHE A 306 3.19 -8.59 12.67
C PHE A 306 4.41 -7.83 12.17
N CYS A 307 4.18 -6.75 11.43
CA CYS A 307 5.22 -5.87 10.93
C CYS A 307 5.06 -4.50 11.57
N ALA A 308 6.09 -3.95 12.22
CA ALA A 308 5.99 -2.67 12.92
C ALA A 308 7.29 -1.84 12.88
N SER A 309 7.21 -0.57 13.29
CA SER A 309 8.39 0.27 13.56
C SER A 309 9.06 -0.08 14.90
N GLN A 310 10.29 0.37 15.09
CA GLN A 310 10.98 0.26 16.38
C GLN A 310 10.16 0.93 17.49
N SER A 311 9.60 2.12 17.24
CA SER A 311 8.77 2.83 18.21
C SER A 311 7.55 2.03 18.66
N ASN A 312 6.93 1.26 17.76
CA ASN A 312 5.81 0.39 18.09
C ASN A 312 6.25 -0.82 18.91
N TYR A 313 7.40 -1.40 18.60
CA TYR A 313 7.98 -2.46 19.44
C TYR A 313 8.39 -1.95 20.84
N GLN A 314 8.89 -0.72 20.96
CA GLN A 314 9.20 -0.06 22.23
C GLN A 314 7.96 0.24 23.08
N LEU A 315 6.84 0.65 22.46
CA LEU A 315 5.60 0.87 23.20
C LEU A 315 5.11 -0.43 23.87
N LEU A 316 5.26 -1.55 23.18
CA LEU A 316 4.84 -2.87 23.65
C LEU A 316 5.77 -3.46 24.71
N ASP A 317 6.95 -2.89 24.90
CA ASP A 317 7.96 -3.30 25.88
C ASP A 317 7.56 -3.01 27.34
N LYS A 318 6.55 -2.14 27.55
CA LYS A 318 6.13 -1.70 28.89
C LYS A 318 5.16 -2.64 29.61
N GLN A 319 4.74 -3.76 29.00
CA GLN A 319 3.85 -4.73 29.64
C GLN A 319 4.46 -6.14 29.69
N GLN A 320 4.22 -6.83 30.81
CA GLN A 320 4.94 -8.07 31.18
C GLN A 320 4.24 -9.37 30.77
N GLN A 321 3.03 -9.34 30.20
CA GLN A 321 2.27 -10.56 29.91
C GLN A 321 1.55 -10.49 28.56
N LEU A 322 2.16 -11.09 27.54
CA LEU A 322 1.42 -11.63 26.39
C LEU A 322 0.81 -12.96 26.86
N GLN A 323 -0.52 -13.11 26.78
CA GLN A 323 -1.17 -14.37 27.13
C GLN A 323 -0.83 -15.46 26.10
N ASN A 324 -0.84 -16.73 26.53
CA ASN A 324 -0.41 -17.91 25.77
C ASN A 324 -1.17 -18.21 24.46
N ASN A 325 -2.16 -17.41 24.06
CA ASN A 325 -3.08 -17.71 22.95
C ASN A 325 -2.81 -16.94 21.64
N ILE A 326 -1.58 -16.48 21.44
CA ILE A 326 -1.24 -15.65 20.29
C ILE A 326 -0.77 -16.52 19.13
N GLN A 327 -1.39 -16.33 17.97
CA GLN A 327 -1.15 -17.14 16.76
C GLN A 327 0.00 -16.62 15.89
N LEU A 328 0.78 -15.67 16.41
CA LEU A 328 1.92 -15.09 15.71
C LEU A 328 2.95 -16.16 15.35
N LYS A 329 3.43 -16.09 14.12
CA LYS A 329 4.47 -16.95 13.55
C LYS A 329 5.69 -16.15 13.13
N GLN A 330 5.51 -14.85 12.85
CA GLN A 330 6.53 -13.99 12.28
C GLN A 330 6.43 -12.57 12.82
N LEU A 331 7.60 -11.98 13.10
CA LEU A 331 7.77 -10.59 13.51
C LEU A 331 8.74 -9.90 12.56
N PHE A 332 8.35 -8.74 12.07
CA PHE A 332 9.10 -7.97 11.08
C PHE A 332 9.24 -6.51 11.51
N SER A 333 10.42 -5.93 11.35
CA SER A 333 10.63 -4.50 11.53
C SER A 333 10.85 -3.80 10.19
N VAL A 334 10.21 -2.64 10.01
CA VAL A 334 10.37 -1.81 8.79
C VAL A 334 11.73 -1.11 8.77
N GLU A 335 12.34 -0.97 9.94
CA GLU A 335 13.63 -0.33 10.16
C GLU A 335 14.49 -1.19 11.11
N PRO A 336 15.83 -1.13 11.02
CA PRO A 336 16.70 -1.85 11.95
C PRO A 336 16.40 -1.47 13.40
N ILE A 337 16.21 -2.47 14.26
CA ILE A 337 16.01 -2.26 15.69
C ILE A 337 17.37 -2.06 16.34
N ILE A 338 17.62 -0.82 16.75
CA ILE A 338 18.90 -0.40 17.34
C ILE A 338 19.09 -1.00 18.73
N ASP A 339 18.02 -1.13 19.51
CA ASP A 339 18.09 -1.61 20.89
C ASP A 339 17.91 -3.15 20.96
N PRO A 340 18.98 -3.92 21.31
CA PRO A 340 18.92 -5.37 21.39
C PRO A 340 18.02 -5.88 22.53
N ILE A 341 17.72 -5.05 23.53
CA ILE A 341 16.83 -5.41 24.64
C ILE A 341 15.42 -5.69 24.11
N ILE A 342 14.97 -4.89 23.13
CA ILE A 342 13.67 -5.06 22.48
C ILE A 342 13.59 -6.45 21.82
N LYS A 343 14.60 -6.81 21.02
CA LYS A 343 14.65 -8.12 20.34
C LYS A 343 14.63 -9.28 21.35
N THR A 344 15.44 -9.16 22.40
CA THR A 344 15.56 -10.20 23.45
C THR A 344 14.25 -10.39 24.19
N ARG A 345 13.54 -9.31 24.54
CA ARG A 345 12.26 -9.38 25.24
C ARG A 345 11.15 -9.95 24.37
N TRP A 346 11.04 -9.50 23.13
CA TRP A 346 10.08 -10.08 22.18
C TRP A 346 10.32 -11.56 21.94
N HIS A 347 11.59 -11.97 21.84
CA HIS A 347 11.95 -13.37 21.79
C HIS A 347 11.52 -14.12 23.07
N SER A 348 11.76 -13.57 24.25
CA SER A 348 11.32 -14.21 25.51
C SER A 348 9.80 -14.33 25.65
N LEU A 349 9.04 -13.36 25.10
CA LEU A 349 7.58 -13.31 25.22
C LEU A 349 6.85 -14.14 24.17
N THR A 350 7.40 -14.26 22.97
CA THR A 350 6.72 -14.89 21.82
C THR A 350 7.44 -16.13 21.29
N ASN A 351 8.68 -16.37 21.74
CA ASN A 351 9.60 -17.36 21.15
C ASN A 351 9.87 -17.12 19.65
N LEU A 352 9.73 -15.86 19.19
CA LEU A 352 9.98 -15.43 17.82
C LEU A 352 11.09 -14.39 17.77
N HIS A 353 11.91 -14.46 16.73
CA HIS A 353 12.87 -13.40 16.42
C HIS A 353 12.22 -12.31 15.56
N ILE A 354 12.52 -11.05 15.88
CA ILE A 354 12.18 -9.94 14.99
C ILE A 354 13.18 -9.91 13.85
N GLN A 355 12.67 -10.00 12.62
CA GLN A 355 13.45 -9.83 11.41
C GLN A 355 13.47 -8.35 11.05
N ASP A 356 14.63 -7.71 11.13
CA ASP A 356 14.81 -6.26 10.90
C ASP A 356 15.89 -5.95 9.85
N ASP A 357 16.33 -6.97 9.11
CA ASP A 357 17.36 -6.84 8.07
C ASP A 357 16.82 -6.32 6.73
N PHE A 358 15.59 -5.77 6.69
CA PHE A 358 15.06 -5.20 5.46
C PHE A 358 15.77 -3.87 5.17
N PRO A 359 16.23 -3.64 3.93
CA PRO A 359 16.86 -2.38 3.55
C PRO A 359 15.86 -1.24 3.73
N ASP A 360 16.29 -0.15 4.35
CA ASP A 360 15.44 1.03 4.53
C ASP A 360 14.89 1.48 3.17
N SER A 361 13.57 1.36 3.00
CA SER A 361 12.87 1.71 1.77
C SER A 361 13.02 3.19 1.42
N ASN A 362 13.36 4.05 2.38
CA ASN A 362 13.51 5.50 2.21
C ASN A 362 14.94 5.93 1.87
N ASN A 363 15.91 5.02 1.93
CA ASN A 363 17.31 5.37 1.69
C ASN A 363 17.73 4.97 0.26
N LYS A 364 17.94 5.96 -0.60
CA LYS A 364 18.29 5.76 -2.03
C LYS A 364 19.61 5.00 -2.21
N SER A 365 20.53 5.10 -1.24
CA SER A 365 21.75 4.29 -1.19
C SER A 365 21.44 2.83 -0.93
N ASP A 366 20.45 2.53 -0.08
CA ASP A 366 20.21 1.20 0.46
C ASP A 366 19.38 0.35 -0.49
N THR A 367 18.48 0.94 -1.30
CA THR A 367 17.84 0.18 -2.38
C THR A 367 18.86 -0.24 -3.44
N LYS A 368 19.80 0.65 -3.80
CA LYS A 368 20.87 0.32 -4.75
C LYS A 368 21.85 -0.67 -4.11
N SER A 369 22.24 -0.46 -2.85
CA SER A 369 23.10 -1.35 -2.07
C SER A 369 22.48 -2.74 -1.93
N TYR A 370 21.16 -2.83 -1.68
CA TYR A 370 20.44 -4.08 -1.56
C TYR A 370 20.27 -4.78 -2.90
N LEU A 371 19.95 -4.06 -3.97
CA LEU A 371 19.97 -4.62 -5.32
C LEU A 371 21.38 -5.11 -5.70
N THR A 372 22.42 -4.42 -5.24
CA THR A 372 23.82 -4.78 -5.49
C THR A 372 24.25 -5.96 -4.61
N SER A 373 23.85 -6.02 -3.34
CA SER A 373 24.13 -7.12 -2.41
C SER A 373 23.32 -8.36 -2.78
N PHE A 374 22.12 -8.22 -3.30
CA PHE A 374 21.33 -9.29 -3.90
C PHE A 374 22.05 -9.86 -5.14
N LYS A 375 22.63 -8.99 -5.98
CA LYS A 375 23.50 -9.41 -7.10
C LYS A 375 24.81 -10.08 -6.62
N TYR A 376 25.44 -9.59 -5.55
CA TYR A 376 26.67 -10.19 -4.99
C TYR A 376 26.41 -11.54 -4.29
N LYS A 377 25.32 -11.68 -3.53
CA LYS A 377 24.91 -12.96 -2.93
C LYS A 377 24.64 -14.05 -3.98
N GLN A 378 24.19 -13.67 -5.18
CA GLN A 378 24.12 -14.61 -6.30
C GLN A 378 25.48 -15.09 -6.76
N LEU A 379 26.47 -14.19 -6.85
CA LEU A 379 27.83 -14.54 -7.27
C LEU A 379 28.49 -15.49 -6.25
N GLU A 380 28.33 -15.22 -4.95
CA GLU A 380 28.83 -16.10 -3.88
C GLU A 380 28.17 -17.49 -3.93
N ASN A 381 26.83 -17.57 -4.05
CA ASN A 381 26.12 -18.84 -4.16
C ASN A 381 26.47 -19.64 -5.45
N THR A 382 26.78 -18.96 -6.56
CA THR A 382 27.29 -19.61 -7.78
C THR A 382 28.74 -20.08 -7.66
N HIS A 383 29.54 -19.49 -6.77
CA HIS A 383 30.90 -19.95 -6.49
C HIS A 383 30.92 -21.16 -5.55
N GLU A 384 30.07 -21.20 -4.52
CA GLU A 384 29.96 -22.35 -3.61
C GLU A 384 29.39 -23.61 -4.30
N THR A 385 28.41 -23.45 -5.20
CA THR A 385 27.85 -24.57 -5.97
C THR A 385 28.84 -25.14 -7.01
N ASN A 386 29.84 -24.37 -7.43
CA ASN A 386 30.90 -24.84 -8.33
C ASN A 386 32.10 -25.44 -7.58
N GLN A 387 32.32 -25.10 -6.30
CA GLN A 387 33.36 -25.71 -5.46
C GLN A 387 32.99 -27.09 -4.92
N HIS A 388 31.69 -27.44 -4.86
CA HIS A 388 31.22 -28.78 -4.52
C HIS A 388 31.05 -29.73 -5.72
N ARG A 389 31.45 -29.30 -6.93
CA ARG A 389 31.40 -30.10 -8.17
C ARG A 389 32.77 -30.37 -8.80
N THR A 390 33.87 -30.07 -8.10
CA THR A 390 35.24 -30.39 -8.52
C THR A 390 35.85 -31.48 -7.65
#